data_AF-A0A9D8SQH7-F1
#
_entry.id   AF-A0A9D8SQH7-F1
#
_cell.length_a   1.000
_cell.length_b   1.000
_cell.length_c   1.000
_cell.angle_alpha   90.00
_cell.angle_beta   90.00
_cell.angle_gamma   90.00
#
_symmetry.space_group_name_H-M   'P 1'
#
loop_
_entity.id
_entity.type
_entity.pdbx_description
1 polymer ?
#
loop_
_entity_poly.entity_id
_entity_poly.type
_entity_poly.pdbx_seq_one_letter_code
_entity_poly.pdbx_strand_id
1 'polypeptide(L)'
;MKKTFIVILGILICLSSNTYAVPLTAEHLYTFARQKNETLLYKYSPYINITNKNNDTAICIAAKSRDKNSFNLLKKYGASTKVECLQKMLSTALNANSTVSDGTFLGMGKLGWG
;
A
#
# COMPACT_ATOMS: atom_id res chain seq x y z
N MET A 1 44.92 -44.53 -29.37
CA MET A 1 44.57 -43.15 -28.93
C MET A 1 43.35 -43.24 -28.02
N LYS A 2 43.50 -43.01 -26.70
CA LYS A 2 42.39 -43.13 -25.73
C LYS A 2 41.63 -41.80 -25.68
N LYS A 3 40.33 -41.80 -25.97
CA LYS A 3 39.45 -40.63 -25.83
C LYS A 3 38.86 -40.63 -24.42
N THR A 4 39.25 -39.65 -23.61
CA THR A 4 38.71 -39.46 -22.26
C THR A 4 37.45 -38.60 -22.36
N PHE A 5 36.29 -39.18 -22.03
CA PHE A 5 35.02 -38.46 -21.97
C PHE A 5 34.84 -37.89 -20.57
N ILE A 6 34.83 -36.56 -20.45
CA ILE A 6 34.51 -35.85 -19.21
C ILE A 6 32.98 -35.84 -19.08
N VAL A 7 32.45 -36.62 -18.15
CA VAL A 7 31.04 -36.57 -17.76
C VAL A 7 30.88 -35.35 -16.85
N ILE A 8 30.31 -34.27 -17.37
CA ILE A 8 29.92 -33.13 -16.56
C ILE A 8 28.66 -33.55 -15.81
N LEU A 9 28.87 -34.10 -14.62
CA LEU A 9 27.85 -34.39 -13.63
C LEU A 9 27.17 -33.05 -13.30
N GLY A 10 26.02 -32.82 -13.92
CA GLY A 10 25.23 -31.60 -13.75
C GLY A 10 24.88 -31.44 -12.28
N ILE A 11 25.56 -30.52 -11.62
CA ILE A 11 25.30 -30.13 -10.24
C ILE A 11 23.92 -29.47 -10.23
N LEU A 12 22.92 -30.22 -9.79
CA LEU A 12 21.58 -29.70 -9.48
C LEU A 12 21.73 -28.81 -8.24
N ILE A 13 22.05 -27.53 -8.44
CA ILE A 13 22.02 -26.55 -7.37
C ILE A 13 20.54 -26.29 -7.06
N CYS A 14 19.99 -27.06 -6.13
CA CYS A 14 18.76 -26.70 -5.45
C CYS A 14 19.02 -25.39 -4.68
N LEU A 15 18.72 -24.24 -5.31
CA LEU A 15 18.59 -22.97 -4.60
C LEU A 15 17.34 -23.09 -3.73
N SER A 16 17.49 -23.63 -2.53
CA SER A 16 16.52 -23.45 -1.46
C SER A 16 16.50 -21.96 -1.12
N SER A 17 15.61 -21.25 -1.81
CA SER A 17 15.29 -19.86 -1.51
C SER A 17 14.72 -19.84 -0.09
N ASN A 18 15.55 -19.51 0.91
CA ASN A 18 15.06 -19.16 2.23
C ASN A 18 14.32 -17.83 2.10
N THR A 19 13.06 -17.89 1.67
CA THR A 19 12.20 -16.71 1.62
C THR A 19 11.83 -16.37 3.06
N TYR A 20 12.55 -15.46 3.69
CA TYR A 20 12.08 -14.83 4.91
C TYR A 20 10.72 -14.21 4.60
N ALA A 21 9.69 -14.57 5.38
CA ALA A 21 8.39 -13.95 5.26
C ALA A 21 8.54 -12.46 5.57
N VAL A 22 8.48 -11.61 4.54
CA VAL A 22 8.45 -10.16 4.73
C VAL A 22 7.18 -9.84 5.52
N PRO A 23 7.27 -9.20 6.71
CA PRO A 23 6.08 -8.89 7.48
C PRO A 23 5.17 -7.96 6.68
N LEU A 24 3.86 -8.22 6.74
CA LEU A 24 2.87 -7.35 6.10
C LEU A 24 2.96 -5.95 6.72
N THR A 25 2.96 -4.92 5.87
CA THR A 25 3.04 -3.50 6.30
C THR A 25 1.98 -2.65 5.60
N ALA A 26 1.79 -1.42 6.08
CA ALA A 26 0.89 -0.45 5.47
C ALA A 26 1.25 -0.18 3.99
N GLU A 27 2.54 -0.18 3.63
CA GLU A 27 3.03 0.01 2.27
C GLU A 27 2.63 -1.14 1.34
N HIS A 28 2.62 -2.39 1.83
CA HIS A 28 2.16 -3.53 1.06
C HIS A 28 0.67 -3.41 0.71
N LEU A 29 -0.17 -3.06 1.70
CA LEU A 29 -1.60 -2.86 1.49
C LEU A 29 -1.89 -1.70 0.53
N TYR A 30 -1.15 -0.59 0.65
CA TYR A 30 -1.24 0.50 -0.31
C TYR A 30 -0.83 0.05 -1.72
N THR A 31 0.23 -0.75 -1.84
CA THR A 31 0.69 -1.30 -3.13
C THR A 31 -0.38 -2.19 -3.76
N PHE A 32 -1.02 -3.06 -2.98
CA PHE A 32 -2.13 -3.89 -3.47
C PHE A 32 -3.30 -3.02 -3.97
N ALA A 33 -3.61 -1.92 -3.28
CA ALA A 33 -4.63 -0.98 -3.71
C ALA A 33 -4.27 -0.26 -5.02
N ARG A 34 -3.02 0.21 -5.16
CA ARG A 34 -2.53 0.81 -6.41
C ARG A 34 -2.63 -0.14 -7.59
N GLN A 35 -2.31 -1.41 -7.35
CA GLN A 35 -2.38 -2.48 -8.35
C GLN A 35 -3.80 -3.01 -8.56
N LYS A 36 -4.81 -2.48 -7.84
CA LYS A 36 -6.19 -2.99 -7.84
C LYS A 36 -6.28 -4.49 -7.55
N ASN A 37 -5.37 -5.01 -6.72
CA ASN A 37 -5.33 -6.42 -6.36
C ASN A 37 -6.35 -6.72 -5.25
N GLU A 38 -7.61 -6.84 -5.66
CA GLU A 38 -8.75 -7.09 -4.79
C GLU A 38 -8.64 -8.42 -4.01
N THR A 39 -8.00 -9.44 -4.59
CA THR A 39 -7.76 -10.74 -3.93
C THR A 39 -6.90 -10.59 -2.68
N LEU A 40 -5.77 -9.86 -2.78
CA LEU A 40 -4.89 -9.63 -1.64
C LEU A 40 -5.51 -8.68 -0.62
N LEU A 41 -6.23 -7.65 -1.08
CA LEU A 41 -6.95 -6.75 -0.18
C LEU A 41 -8.04 -7.47 0.62
N TYR A 42 -8.78 -8.38 0.00
CA TYR A 42 -9.76 -9.22 0.69
C TYR A 42 -9.07 -10.12 1.72
N LYS A 43 -8.02 -10.83 1.31
CA LYS A 43 -7.24 -11.73 2.19
C LYS A 43 -6.70 -11.00 3.42
N TYR A 44 -6.23 -9.76 3.26
CA TYR A 44 -5.63 -8.98 4.34
C TYR A 44 -6.58 -7.93 4.94
N SER A 45 -7.88 -7.98 4.63
CA SER A 45 -8.87 -7.04 5.18
C SER A 45 -8.89 -6.98 6.73
N PRO A 46 -8.71 -8.09 7.48
CA PRO A 46 -8.58 -8.02 8.94
C PRO A 46 -7.39 -7.18 9.45
N TYR A 47 -6.37 -7.02 8.61
CA TYR A 47 -5.13 -6.28 8.90
C TYR A 47 -5.07 -4.94 8.14
N ILE A 48 -6.17 -4.49 7.52
CA ILE A 48 -6.16 -3.31 6.64
C ILE A 48 -5.74 -2.01 7.35
N ASN A 49 -5.84 -1.98 8.67
CA ASN A 49 -5.52 -0.83 9.54
C ASN A 49 -4.15 -0.93 10.23
N ILE A 50 -3.28 -1.86 9.82
CA ILE A 50 -1.90 -1.89 10.34
C ILE A 50 -1.18 -0.57 10.07
N THR A 51 -0.30 -0.20 10.98
CA THR A 51 0.50 1.00 10.89
C THR A 51 1.95 0.66 10.56
N ASN A 52 2.62 1.58 9.85
CA ASN A 52 4.06 1.57 9.73
C ASN A 52 4.73 2.26 10.94
N LYS A 53 6.07 2.41 10.88
CA LYS A 53 6.86 3.09 11.92
C LYS A 53 6.47 4.55 12.18
N ASN A 54 5.79 5.18 11.24
CA ASN A 54 5.32 6.57 11.34
C ASN A 54 3.87 6.67 11.82
N ASN A 55 3.28 5.57 12.31
CA ASN A 55 1.85 5.46 12.63
C ASN A 55 0.91 5.72 11.44
N ASP A 56 1.41 5.58 10.21
CA ASP A 56 0.58 5.69 9.01
C ASP A 56 0.00 4.33 8.62
N THR A 57 -1.31 4.30 8.37
CA THR A 57 -2.00 3.18 7.72
C THR A 57 -1.95 3.31 6.20
N ALA A 58 -2.34 2.25 5.48
CA ALA A 58 -2.38 2.26 4.02
C ALA A 58 -3.23 3.42 3.45
N ILE A 59 -4.34 3.75 4.12
CA ILE A 59 -5.22 4.85 3.72
C ILE A 59 -4.59 6.24 3.98
N CYS A 60 -3.72 6.37 5.01
CA CYS A 60 -2.89 7.55 5.21
C CYS A 60 -1.93 7.75 4.04
N ILE A 61 -1.26 6.67 3.61
CA ILE A 61 -0.30 6.72 2.51
C ILE A 61 -1.01 7.13 1.21
N ALA A 62 -2.17 6.53 0.92
CA ALA A 62 -2.97 6.91 -0.25
C ALA A 62 -3.38 8.39 -0.22
N ALA A 63 -3.80 8.91 0.95
CA ALA A 63 -4.15 10.31 1.11
C ALA A 63 -2.96 11.26 0.89
N LYS A 64 -1.80 10.96 1.48
CA LYS A 64 -0.57 11.75 1.31
C LYS A 64 -0.09 11.75 -0.15
N SER A 65 -0.21 10.61 -0.82
CA SER A 65 0.12 10.44 -2.25
C SER A 65 -0.92 11.01 -3.20
N ARG A 66 -2.01 11.61 -2.69
CA ARG A 66 -3.16 12.10 -3.46
C ARG A 66 -3.81 11.04 -4.36
N ASP A 67 -3.73 9.78 -3.96
CA ASP A 67 -4.21 8.63 -4.73
C ASP A 67 -5.65 8.27 -4.34
N LYS A 68 -6.59 8.98 -4.98
CA LYS A 68 -8.03 8.81 -4.73
C LYS A 68 -8.52 7.39 -5.00
N ASN A 69 -7.98 6.74 -6.02
CA ASN A 69 -8.42 5.40 -6.43
C ASN A 69 -8.03 4.38 -5.37
N SER A 70 -6.76 4.38 -4.94
CA SER A 70 -6.31 3.51 -3.87
C SER A 70 -7.01 3.82 -2.56
N PHE A 71 -7.23 5.09 -2.22
CA PHE A 71 -7.97 5.45 -1.00
C PHE A 71 -9.39 4.88 -0.99
N ASN A 72 -10.13 5.05 -2.09
CA ASN A 72 -11.50 4.52 -2.20
C ASN A 72 -11.52 3.00 -2.14
N LEU A 73 -10.55 2.35 -2.78
CA LEU A 73 -10.44 0.89 -2.75
C LEU A 73 -10.12 0.38 -1.35
N LEU A 74 -9.15 0.98 -0.66
CA LEU A 74 -8.83 0.65 0.75
C LEU A 74 -10.06 0.84 1.66
N LYS A 75 -10.81 1.93 1.47
CA LYS A 75 -12.06 2.18 2.19
C LYS A 75 -13.11 1.10 1.92
N LYS A 76 -13.27 0.63 0.68
CA LYS A 76 -14.16 -0.49 0.31
C LYS A 76 -13.84 -1.76 1.09
N TYR A 77 -12.56 -2.01 1.40
CA TYR A 77 -12.10 -3.19 2.16
C TYR A 77 -11.98 -2.97 3.67
N GLY A 78 -12.55 -1.89 4.21
CA GLY A 78 -12.66 -1.68 5.66
C GLY A 78 -11.55 -0.83 6.29
N ALA A 79 -10.74 -0.14 5.48
CA ALA A 79 -9.78 0.83 6.01
C ALA A 79 -10.52 1.97 6.73
N SER A 80 -10.12 2.24 7.98
CA SER A 80 -10.70 3.27 8.81
C SER A 80 -10.29 4.66 8.32
N THR A 81 -11.28 5.53 8.11
CA THR A 81 -11.04 6.96 7.84
C THR A 81 -10.90 7.77 9.12
N LYS A 82 -11.18 7.17 10.29
CA LYS A 82 -11.05 7.80 11.60
C LYS A 82 -9.66 7.54 12.20
N VAL A 83 -8.62 7.86 11.43
CA VAL A 83 -7.22 7.66 11.82
C VAL A 83 -6.54 9.01 12.03
N GLU A 84 -5.60 9.07 12.97
CA GLU A 84 -4.94 10.31 13.40
C GLU A 84 -4.28 11.06 12.23
N CYS A 85 -3.66 10.35 11.30
CA CYS A 85 -3.01 10.94 10.12
C CYS A 85 -3.99 11.77 9.27
N LEU A 86 -5.23 11.31 9.08
CA LEU A 86 -6.24 11.99 8.27
C LEU A 86 -6.84 13.17 9.03
N GLN A 87 -7.01 13.02 10.35
CA GLN A 87 -7.45 14.12 11.22
C GLN A 87 -6.45 15.29 11.18
N LYS A 88 -5.14 15.01 11.24
CA LYS A 88 -4.09 16.03 11.11
C LYS A 88 -4.12 16.74 9.75
N MET A 89 -4.36 15.99 8.67
CA MET A 89 -4.50 16.57 7.33
C MET A 89 -5.74 17.48 7.24
N LEU A 90 -6.86 17.05 7.82
CA LEU A 90 -8.09 17.81 7.84
C LEU A 90 -7.98 19.09 8.69
N SER A 91 -7.40 19.02 9.89
CA SER A 91 -7.22 20.20 10.74
C SER A 91 -6.29 21.22 10.08
N THR A 92 -5.25 20.76 9.38
CA THR A 92 -4.39 21.64 8.58
C THR A 92 -5.18 22.32 7.46
N ALA A 93 -6.08 21.60 6.79
CA ALA A 93 -6.93 22.16 5.74
C ALA A 93 -7.95 23.18 6.26
N LEU A 94 -8.54 22.93 7.45
CA LEU A 94 -9.50 23.83 8.09
C LEU A 94 -8.85 25.13 8.59
N ASN A 95 -7.63 25.04 9.12
CA ASN A 95 -6.87 26.22 9.58
C ASN A 95 -6.38 27.11 8.42
N ALA A 96 -6.41 26.63 7.18
CA ALA A 96 -5.99 27.38 5.99
C ALA A 96 -7.08 28.33 5.43
N ASN A 97 -8.14 28.66 6.20
CA ASN A 97 -9.24 29.56 5.81
C ASN A 97 -9.86 29.27 4.42
N SER A 98 -9.84 28.01 4.01
CA SER A 98 -10.22 27.62 2.65
C SER A 98 -11.65 27.08 2.65
N THR A 99 -12.53 27.75 1.90
CA THR A 99 -13.91 27.32 1.64
C THR A 99 -13.90 25.89 1.09
N VAL A 100 -14.27 24.92 1.93
CA VAL A 100 -14.38 23.50 1.55
C VAL A 100 -15.61 23.35 0.64
N SER A 101 -15.42 23.53 -0.67
CA SER A 101 -16.48 23.36 -1.68
C SER A 101 -16.79 21.87 -1.93
N ASP A 102 -18.02 21.53 -2.30
CA ASP A 102 -18.58 20.16 -2.51
C ASP A 102 -17.84 19.22 -3.50
N GLY A 103 -16.66 19.59 -3.98
CA GLY A 103 -15.74 18.76 -4.77
C GLY A 103 -14.37 18.49 -4.13
N THR A 104 -14.14 18.91 -2.88
CA THR A 104 -12.86 18.70 -2.18
C THR A 104 -12.77 17.32 -1.54
N PHE A 105 -11.73 16.54 -1.88
CA PHE A 105 -11.39 15.31 -1.17
C PHE A 105 -10.35 15.66 -0.09
N LEU A 106 -10.64 15.34 1.18
CA LEU A 106 -9.84 15.73 2.35
C LEU A 106 -9.51 17.24 2.42
N GLY A 107 -10.44 18.09 1.97
CA GLY A 107 -10.23 19.55 1.93
C GLY A 107 -9.42 20.05 0.73
N MET A 108 -8.97 19.16 -0.16
CA MET A 108 -8.20 19.51 -1.37
C MET A 108 -9.10 19.43 -2.61
N GLY A 109 -9.18 20.52 -3.37
CA GLY A 109 -10.14 20.70 -4.47
C GLY A 109 -10.01 19.67 -5.59
N LYS A 110 -11.04 19.59 -6.45
CA LYS A 110 -11.18 18.62 -7.55
C LYS A 110 -9.94 18.52 -8.48
N LEU A 111 -9.18 19.60 -8.63
CA LEU A 111 -7.96 19.68 -9.44
C LEU A 111 -6.71 19.11 -8.75
N GLY A 112 -6.74 18.89 -7.44
CA GLY A 112 -5.61 18.39 -6.67
C GLY A 112 -5.42 16.86 -6.71
N TRP A 113 -6.33 16.13 -7.38
CA TRP A 113 -6.44 14.67 -7.37
C TRP A 113 -6.43 14.02 -8.77
N GLY A 114 -6.12 14.79 -9.81
CA GLY A 114 -6.10 14.35 -11.21
C GLY A 114 -4.81 13.64 -11.59
#